data_AF-A0A354GSH9-F1
#
_entry.id   AF-A0A354GSH9-F1
#
_cell.length_a   1.000
_cell.length_b   1.000
_cell.length_c   1.000
_cell.angle_alpha   90.00
_cell.angle_beta   90.00
_cell.angle_gamma   90.00
#
_symmetry.space_group_name_H-M   'P 1'
#
loop_
_entity.id
_entity.type
_entity.pdbx_description
1 polymer ?
#
loop_
_entity_poly.entity_id
_entity_poly.type
_entity_poly.pdbx_seq_one_letter_code
_entity_poly.pdbx_strand_id
1 'polypeptide(L)'
;MDILWSGALVVPIIALCATTGPRHRDSKGLMAWLALAALLHRYSGSSETALDQDLKACREPDPIGALLKNLRQVRSALVAEPSDFTGALADRSGLLALYVACMNRGILDFYTGAKVLLQNSVDRHHILARGQFPVNTRASADNVANIAFIVGDVNKSIGQSGPEVYLKRIEPRVLKSQCIPADQSLWAIDRADDFWEARRRLLADSFNEFLRHSLPQRRLGSG
;
A
#
# COMPACT_ATOMS: atom_id res chain seq x y z
N MET A 1 -7.48 -1.46 -11.84
CA MET A 1 -7.78 -1.10 -10.45
C MET A 1 -7.55 0.40 -10.25
N ASP A 2 -8.60 1.14 -9.88
CA ASP A 2 -8.47 2.57 -9.53
C ASP A 2 -7.96 2.72 -8.09
N ILE A 3 -6.64 2.71 -7.93
CA ILE A 3 -5.99 2.86 -6.61
C ILE A 3 -5.90 4.34 -6.19
N LEU A 4 -5.88 5.25 -7.17
CA LEU A 4 -5.87 6.69 -6.91
C LEU A 4 -7.32 7.15 -6.67
N TRP A 5 -7.57 7.67 -5.47
CA TRP A 5 -8.93 8.03 -5.06
C TRP A 5 -9.21 9.53 -5.10
N SER A 6 -8.17 10.34 -4.93
CA SER A 6 -8.24 11.79 -5.04
C SER A 6 -7.27 12.25 -6.10
N GLY A 7 -7.78 12.97 -7.10
CA GLY A 7 -6.93 13.67 -8.07
C GLY A 7 -5.96 14.64 -7.39
N ALA A 8 -6.26 15.12 -6.18
CA ALA A 8 -5.38 16.01 -5.43
C ALA A 8 -4.01 15.38 -5.12
N LEU A 9 -3.93 14.05 -4.96
CA LEU A 9 -2.66 13.34 -4.72
C LEU A 9 -1.66 13.53 -5.87
N VAL A 10 -2.13 13.67 -7.11
CA VAL A 10 -1.24 13.83 -8.27
C VAL A 10 -0.94 15.29 -8.59
N VAL A 11 -1.72 16.25 -8.08
CA VAL A 11 -1.58 17.67 -8.43
C VAL A 11 -0.20 18.23 -8.05
N PRO A 12 0.34 18.05 -6.83
CA PRO A 12 1.69 18.51 -6.51
C PRO A 12 2.78 17.89 -7.38
N ILE A 13 2.63 16.61 -7.75
CA ILE A 13 3.56 15.92 -8.65
C ILE A 13 3.50 16.54 -10.05
N ILE A 14 2.30 16.79 -10.59
CA ILE A 14 2.10 17.44 -11.89
C ILE A 14 2.73 18.83 -11.88
N ALA A 15 2.48 19.63 -10.83
CA ALA A 15 3.05 20.96 -10.69
C ALA A 15 4.59 20.93 -10.73
N LEU A 16 5.21 20.01 -9.98
CA LEU A 16 6.67 19.85 -9.97
C LEU A 16 7.21 19.33 -11.30
N CYS A 17 6.50 18.43 -11.97
CA CYS A 17 6.89 17.94 -13.30
C CYS A 17 6.78 19.03 -14.37
N ALA A 18 5.83 19.95 -14.24
CA ALA A 18 5.65 21.07 -15.17
C ALA A 18 6.75 22.12 -15.05
N THR A 19 7.31 22.33 -13.86
CA THR A 19 8.34 23.34 -13.60
C THR A 19 9.77 22.80 -13.55
N THR A 20 9.94 21.48 -13.38
CA THR A 20 11.25 20.83 -13.26
C THR A 20 11.50 19.90 -14.44
N GLY A 21 12.61 20.12 -15.15
CA GLY A 21 13.01 19.27 -16.28
C GLY A 21 13.27 17.80 -15.85
N PRO A 22 13.00 16.79 -16.69
CA PRO A 22 13.06 15.36 -16.30
C PRO A 22 14.33 14.90 -15.58
N ARG A 23 15.49 15.42 -15.99
CA ARG A 23 16.81 15.06 -15.41
C ARG A 23 17.04 15.61 -14.00
N HIS A 24 16.30 16.66 -13.61
CA HIS A 24 16.45 17.34 -12.32
C HIS A 24 15.36 16.94 -11.33
N ARG A 25 14.45 16.03 -11.70
CA ARG A 25 13.38 15.57 -10.82
C ARG A 25 13.89 14.52 -9.85
N ASP A 26 13.64 14.72 -8.56
CA ASP A 26 13.77 13.65 -7.57
C ASP A 26 12.54 12.74 -7.63
N SER A 27 12.54 11.81 -8.59
CA SER A 27 11.42 10.87 -8.78
C SER A 27 11.17 9.99 -7.55
N LYS A 28 12.23 9.61 -6.82
CA LYS A 28 12.10 8.76 -5.62
C LYS A 28 11.41 9.52 -4.49
N GLY A 29 11.84 10.75 -4.22
CA GLY A 29 11.23 11.57 -3.19
C GLY A 29 9.80 11.99 -3.52
N LEU A 30 9.48 12.22 -4.81
CA LEU A 30 8.09 12.45 -5.26
C LEU A 30 7.19 11.24 -4.99
N MET A 31 7.65 10.03 -5.32
CA MET A 31 6.88 8.80 -5.07
C MET A 31 6.76 8.51 -3.57
N ALA A 32 7.80 8.80 -2.78
CA ALA A 32 7.75 8.66 -1.33
C ALA A 32 6.75 9.63 -0.70
N TRP A 33 6.72 10.89 -1.15
CA TRP A 33 5.73 11.85 -0.70
C TRP A 33 4.31 11.41 -1.08
N LEU A 34 4.08 10.97 -2.31
CA LEU A 34 2.77 10.47 -2.76
C LEU A 34 2.30 9.30 -1.89
N ALA A 35 3.18 8.34 -1.62
CA ALA A 35 2.89 7.19 -0.79
C ALA A 35 2.55 7.61 0.64
N LEU A 36 3.31 8.54 1.24
CA LEU A 36 3.02 9.08 2.57
C LEU A 36 1.73 9.89 2.62
N ALA A 37 1.47 10.73 1.63
CA ALA A 37 0.24 11.52 1.55
C ALA A 37 -1.00 10.61 1.44
N ALA A 38 -0.89 9.49 0.72
CA ALA A 38 -1.93 8.47 0.65
C ALA A 38 -2.08 7.74 1.99
N LEU A 39 -0.99 7.25 2.59
CA LEU A 39 -0.98 6.57 3.89
C LEU A 39 -1.61 7.41 5.00
N LEU A 40 -1.33 8.72 5.01
CA LEU A 40 -1.82 9.68 6.01
C LEU A 40 -3.18 10.29 5.66
N HIS A 41 -3.84 9.80 4.60
CA HIS A 41 -5.13 10.31 4.10
C HIS A 41 -5.15 11.85 3.96
N ARG A 42 -4.05 12.45 3.48
CA ARG A 42 -3.79 13.90 3.48
C ARG A 42 -4.95 14.78 3.00
N TYR A 43 -5.72 14.30 2.02
CA TYR A 43 -6.82 15.03 1.38
C TYR A 43 -8.23 14.55 1.76
N SER A 44 -8.39 13.73 2.81
CA SER A 44 -9.72 13.22 3.23
C SER A 44 -10.59 14.26 3.96
N GLY A 45 -9.96 15.28 4.56
CA GLY A 45 -10.63 16.40 5.22
C GLY A 45 -10.76 17.63 4.31
N SER A 46 -10.16 18.75 4.73
CA SER A 46 -10.16 20.01 3.95
C SER A 46 -9.19 19.92 2.76
N SER A 47 -9.63 19.23 1.71
CA SER A 47 -8.84 18.93 0.52
C SER A 47 -8.33 20.18 -0.20
N GLU A 48 -9.14 21.24 -0.29
CA GLU A 48 -8.76 22.51 -0.91
C GLU A 48 -7.65 23.23 -0.13
N THR A 49 -7.79 23.35 1.20
CA THR A 49 -6.76 23.97 2.04
C THR A 49 -5.47 23.17 2.00
N ALA A 50 -5.57 21.84 2.08
CA ALA A 50 -4.43 20.95 1.96
C ALA A 50 -3.70 21.13 0.62
N LEU A 51 -4.46 21.22 -0.46
CA LEU A 51 -3.92 21.38 -1.80
C LEU A 51 -3.25 22.74 -1.99
N ASP A 52 -3.82 23.83 -1.48
CA ASP A 52 -3.20 25.15 -1.51
C ASP A 52 -1.86 25.18 -0.75
N GLN A 53 -1.81 24.56 0.43
CA GLN A 53 -0.56 24.41 1.20
C GLN A 53 0.50 23.62 0.42
N ASP A 54 0.11 22.54 -0.25
CA ASP A 54 1.03 21.67 -0.97
C ASP A 54 1.49 22.32 -2.29
N LEU A 55 0.63 23.08 -2.97
CA LEU A 55 1.01 23.89 -4.14
C LEU A 55 1.97 25.03 -3.78
N LYS A 56 1.81 25.65 -2.60
CA LYS A 56 2.79 26.62 -2.07
C LYS A 56 4.12 25.93 -1.80
N ALA A 57 4.10 24.77 -1.15
CA ALA A 57 5.31 23.96 -0.90
C ALA A 57 6.05 23.59 -2.20
N CYS A 58 5.34 23.33 -3.30
CA CYS A 58 5.95 23.06 -4.60
C CYS A 58 6.81 24.21 -5.17
N ARG A 59 6.67 25.43 -4.65
CA ARG A 59 7.41 26.63 -5.11
C ARG A 59 8.62 26.95 -4.23
N GLU A 60 8.81 26.21 -3.13
CA GLU A 60 9.95 26.40 -2.23
C GLU A 60 11.27 25.92 -2.86
N PRO A 61 12.44 26.37 -2.37
CA PRO A 61 13.74 25.88 -2.85
C PRO A 61 13.94 24.38 -2.64
N ASP A 62 13.31 23.81 -1.61
CA ASP A 62 13.25 22.38 -1.34
C ASP A 62 11.78 21.90 -1.30
N PRO A 63 11.17 21.62 -2.48
CA PRO A 63 9.76 21.26 -2.55
C PRO A 63 9.40 20.01 -1.75
N ILE A 64 10.23 18.96 -1.83
CA ILE A 64 9.97 17.69 -1.15
C ILE A 64 10.07 17.89 0.36
N GLY A 65 11.06 18.65 0.84
CA GLY A 65 11.16 18.98 2.26
C GLY A 65 9.94 19.74 2.77
N ALA A 66 9.48 20.74 2.01
CA ALA A 66 8.29 21.53 2.35
C ALA A 66 7.01 20.68 2.34
N LEU A 67 6.85 19.81 1.35
CA LEU A 67 5.73 18.87 1.26
C LEU A 67 5.71 17.88 2.45
N LEU A 68 6.87 17.33 2.82
CA LEU A 68 6.99 16.48 4.01
C LEU A 68 6.72 17.25 5.31
N LYS A 69 7.03 18.55 5.37
CA LYS A 69 6.70 19.41 6.51
C LYS A 69 5.18 19.55 6.67
N ASN A 70 4.43 19.70 5.58
CA ASN A 70 2.96 19.72 5.62
C ASN A 70 2.40 18.39 6.13
N LEU A 71 2.95 17.25 5.69
CA LEU A 71 2.51 15.93 6.19
C LEU A 71 2.74 15.76 7.70
N ARG A 72 3.78 16.39 8.27
CA ARG A 72 4.03 16.35 9.72
C ARG A 72 2.96 17.05 10.55
N GLN A 73 2.14 17.91 9.94
CA GLN A 73 0.98 18.50 10.61
C GLN A 73 -0.15 17.47 10.79
N VAL A 74 -0.16 16.40 9.98
CA VAL A 74 -1.11 15.29 10.09
C VAL A 74 -0.60 14.25 11.09
N ARG A 75 0.65 13.79 10.90
CA ARG A 75 1.32 12.86 11.82
C ARG A 75 2.80 13.22 11.92
N SER A 76 3.29 13.43 13.14
CA SER A 76 4.66 13.89 13.40
C SER A 76 5.71 12.91 12.84
N ALA A 77 5.49 11.61 13.02
CA ALA A 77 6.32 10.55 12.45
C ALA A 77 5.80 10.16 11.06
N LEU A 78 6.66 10.33 10.04
CA LEU A 78 6.42 9.95 8.65
C LEU A 78 6.89 8.52 8.38
N VAL A 79 6.37 7.59 9.18
CA VAL A 79 6.57 6.15 9.05
C VAL A 79 5.21 5.47 9.07
N ALA A 80 5.11 4.30 8.46
CA ALA A 80 3.95 3.44 8.55
C ALA A 80 3.94 2.65 9.86
N GLU A 81 2.75 2.49 10.41
CA GLU A 81 2.45 1.67 11.58
C GLU A 81 1.54 0.51 11.16
N PRO A 82 1.52 -0.63 11.90
CA PRO A 82 0.60 -1.72 11.59
C PRO A 82 -0.88 -1.30 11.57
N SER A 83 -1.25 -0.29 12.37
CA SER A 83 -2.59 0.33 12.41
C SER A 83 -3.00 0.97 11.08
N ASP A 84 -2.05 1.45 10.27
CA ASP A 84 -2.34 2.06 8.97
C ASP A 84 -2.94 1.06 7.96
N PHE A 85 -2.80 -0.24 8.23
CA PHE A 85 -3.24 -1.33 7.34
C PHE A 85 -4.48 -2.06 7.87
N THR A 86 -5.25 -1.45 8.79
CA THR A 86 -6.54 -2.00 9.28
C THR A 86 -7.75 -1.54 8.48
N GLY A 87 -7.56 -0.68 7.48
CA GLY A 87 -8.63 -0.08 6.70
C GLY A 87 -9.51 -1.11 5.96
N ALA A 88 -10.75 -0.70 5.68
CA ALA A 88 -11.67 -1.46 4.84
C ALA A 88 -11.24 -1.45 3.36
N LEU A 89 -11.77 -2.35 2.53
CA LEU A 89 -11.47 -2.37 1.08
C LEU A 89 -11.90 -1.11 0.31
N ALA A 90 -12.80 -0.31 0.89
CA ALA A 90 -13.19 0.99 0.35
C ALA A 90 -12.11 2.07 0.59
N ASP A 91 -11.17 1.85 1.50
CA ASP A 91 -10.03 2.72 1.74
C ASP A 91 -8.99 2.54 0.62
N ARG A 92 -9.19 3.30 -0.45
CA ARG A 92 -8.29 3.33 -1.60
C ARG A 92 -6.90 3.87 -1.24
N SER A 93 -6.79 4.74 -0.23
CA SER A 93 -5.52 5.24 0.30
C SER A 93 -4.72 4.11 0.96
N GLY A 94 -5.38 3.31 1.80
CA GLY A 94 -4.81 2.08 2.38
C GLY A 94 -4.43 1.05 1.30
N LEU A 95 -5.23 0.91 0.24
CA LEU A 95 -4.88 0.04 -0.90
C LEU A 95 -3.64 0.52 -1.66
N LEU A 96 -3.45 1.84 -1.81
CA LEU A 96 -2.22 2.38 -2.40
C LEU A 96 -1.02 2.11 -1.52
N ALA A 97 -1.15 2.31 -0.20
CA ALA A 97 -0.08 1.99 0.74
C ALA A 97 0.29 0.50 0.71
N LEU A 98 -0.70 -0.39 0.69
CA LEU A 98 -0.52 -1.83 0.50
C LEU A 98 0.22 -2.13 -0.81
N TYR A 99 -0.20 -1.52 -1.91
CA TYR A 99 0.45 -1.71 -3.21
C TYR A 99 1.92 -1.28 -3.19
N VAL A 100 2.23 -0.11 -2.61
CA VAL A 100 3.61 0.38 -2.45
C VAL A 100 4.44 -0.58 -1.59
N ALA A 101 3.89 -1.08 -0.48
CA ALA A 101 4.56 -2.03 0.39
C ALA A 101 4.91 -3.34 -0.35
N CYS A 102 4.01 -3.88 -1.16
CA CYS A 102 4.28 -5.07 -1.98
C CYS A 102 5.24 -4.76 -3.14
N MET A 103 5.11 -3.60 -3.78
CA MET A 103 6.00 -3.14 -4.85
C MET A 103 7.45 -3.07 -4.40
N ASN A 104 7.72 -2.59 -3.18
CA ASN A 104 9.06 -2.59 -2.59
C ASN A 104 9.69 -3.99 -2.53
N ARG A 105 8.88 -5.05 -2.40
CA ARG A 105 9.33 -6.44 -2.39
C ARG A 105 9.32 -7.11 -3.77
N GLY A 106 9.13 -6.34 -4.85
CA GLY A 106 9.06 -6.87 -6.20
C GLY A 106 7.82 -7.72 -6.42
N ILE A 107 6.65 -7.18 -6.09
CA ILE A 107 5.33 -7.81 -6.21
C ILE A 107 5.20 -8.74 -7.42
N LEU A 108 4.81 -9.98 -7.14
CA LEU A 108 4.50 -11.02 -8.12
C LEU A 108 3.02 -11.34 -8.07
N ASP A 109 2.46 -11.72 -9.20
CA ASP A 109 1.09 -12.23 -9.30
C ASP A 109 0.92 -13.40 -8.33
N PHE A 110 -0.14 -13.33 -7.53
CA PHE A 110 -0.33 -14.25 -6.41
C PHE A 110 -0.45 -15.73 -6.83
N TYR A 111 -0.90 -16.00 -8.06
CA TYR A 111 -1.13 -17.37 -8.54
C TYR A 111 -0.04 -17.89 -9.45
N THR A 112 0.37 -17.08 -10.43
CA THR A 112 1.31 -17.44 -11.49
C THR A 112 2.75 -17.11 -11.13
N GLY A 113 2.98 -16.21 -10.17
CA GLY A 113 4.30 -15.69 -9.86
C GLY A 113 4.89 -14.79 -10.95
N ALA A 114 4.11 -14.42 -11.97
CA ALA A 114 4.53 -13.47 -13.01
C ALA A 114 4.69 -12.05 -12.44
N LYS A 115 5.42 -11.18 -13.14
CA LYS A 115 5.55 -9.78 -12.72
C LYS A 115 4.22 -9.05 -12.91
N VAL A 116 3.76 -8.36 -11.86
CA VAL A 116 2.54 -7.53 -11.90
C VAL A 116 2.76 -6.21 -12.67
N LEU A 117 3.99 -5.73 -12.69
CA LEU A 117 4.37 -4.50 -13.38
C LEU A 117 4.01 -4.54 -14.87
N LEU A 118 3.44 -3.43 -15.36
CA LEU A 118 3.04 -3.21 -16.77
C LEU A 118 1.87 -4.06 -17.26
N GLN A 119 1.11 -4.69 -16.36
CA GLN A 119 -0.09 -5.44 -16.69
C GLN A 119 -1.32 -4.53 -16.67
N ASN A 120 -2.18 -4.64 -17.69
CA ASN A 120 -3.35 -3.77 -17.85
C ASN A 120 -4.48 -4.04 -16.84
N SER A 121 -4.46 -5.21 -16.19
CA SER A 121 -5.55 -5.70 -15.32
C SER A 121 -5.03 -6.29 -14.02
N VAL A 122 -4.53 -5.42 -13.13
CA VAL A 122 -4.30 -5.81 -11.74
C VAL A 122 -5.63 -5.81 -10.99
N ASP A 123 -5.97 -6.93 -10.36
CA ASP A 123 -7.16 -7.12 -9.53
C ASP A 123 -6.78 -7.56 -8.10
N ARG A 124 -7.78 -7.62 -7.22
CA ARG A 124 -7.66 -7.90 -5.79
C ARG A 124 -8.22 -9.27 -5.48
N HIS A 125 -7.50 -10.02 -4.66
CA HIS A 125 -7.90 -11.33 -4.20
C HIS A 125 -7.90 -11.39 -2.67
N HIS A 126 -9.00 -11.86 -2.08
CA HIS A 126 -9.04 -12.19 -0.65
C HIS A 126 -8.17 -13.41 -0.37
N ILE A 127 -7.07 -13.21 0.36
CA ILE A 127 -6.16 -14.29 0.76
C ILE A 127 -6.92 -15.30 1.63
N LEU A 128 -7.50 -14.84 2.73
CA LEU A 128 -8.46 -15.66 3.46
C LEU A 128 -9.81 -15.49 2.79
N ALA A 129 -10.26 -16.53 2.08
CA ALA A 129 -11.41 -16.46 1.21
C ALA A 129 -12.68 -16.08 1.98
N ARG A 130 -13.30 -14.94 1.62
CA ARG A 130 -14.50 -14.39 2.28
C ARG A 130 -15.63 -15.42 2.45
N GLY A 131 -15.82 -16.29 1.46
CA GLY A 131 -16.87 -17.33 1.48
C GLY A 131 -16.71 -18.38 2.57
N GLN A 132 -15.50 -18.57 3.09
CA GLN A 132 -15.19 -19.58 4.12
C GLN A 132 -15.37 -19.05 5.54
N PHE A 133 -15.59 -17.74 5.71
CA PHE A 133 -15.93 -17.17 7.01
C PHE A 133 -17.40 -17.48 7.38
N PRO A 134 -17.67 -17.76 8.67
CA PRO A 134 -19.02 -17.78 9.22
C PRO A 134 -19.81 -16.52 8.85
N VAL A 135 -21.14 -16.65 8.71
CA VAL A 135 -22.01 -15.57 8.23
C VAL A 135 -21.86 -14.29 9.06
N ASN A 136 -21.75 -14.43 10.39
CA ASN A 136 -21.62 -13.32 11.34
C ASN A 136 -20.26 -12.60 11.29
N THR A 137 -19.19 -13.27 10.87
CA THR A 137 -17.84 -12.68 10.79
C THR A 137 -17.39 -12.41 9.36
N ARG A 138 -18.17 -12.81 8.35
CA ARG A 138 -17.82 -12.71 6.92
C ARG A 138 -17.39 -11.31 6.48
N ALA A 139 -17.99 -10.27 7.03
CA ALA A 139 -17.63 -8.88 6.70
C ALA A 139 -16.21 -8.51 7.15
N SER A 140 -15.66 -9.17 8.18
CA SER A 140 -14.29 -8.91 8.65
C SER A 140 -13.24 -9.25 7.59
N ALA A 141 -13.54 -10.18 6.68
CA ALA A 141 -12.64 -10.53 5.58
C ALA A 141 -12.41 -9.36 4.60
N ASP A 142 -13.28 -8.35 4.59
CA ASP A 142 -13.22 -7.19 3.70
C ASP A 142 -12.30 -6.07 4.25
N ASN A 143 -11.04 -6.42 4.52
CA ASN A 143 -10.01 -5.50 5.00
C ASN A 143 -8.73 -5.54 4.12
N VAL A 144 -7.97 -4.45 4.13
CA VAL A 144 -6.75 -4.27 3.31
C VAL A 144 -5.72 -5.36 3.60
N ALA A 145 -5.52 -5.74 4.87
CA ALA A 145 -4.60 -6.79 5.26
C ALA A 145 -5.01 -8.20 4.79
N ASN A 146 -6.20 -8.37 4.21
CA ASN A 146 -6.63 -9.62 3.59
C ASN A 146 -6.51 -9.64 2.05
N ILE A 147 -5.93 -8.61 1.42
CA ILE A 147 -5.85 -8.52 -0.05
C ILE A 147 -4.46 -8.85 -0.59
N ALA A 148 -4.39 -9.75 -1.56
CA ALA A 148 -3.26 -9.94 -2.46
C ALA A 148 -3.61 -9.42 -3.87
N PHE A 149 -2.59 -9.08 -4.64
CA PHE A 149 -2.77 -8.62 -6.02
C PHE A 149 -2.61 -9.76 -7.02
N ILE A 150 -3.51 -9.81 -7.99
CA ILE A 150 -3.50 -10.75 -9.10
C ILE A 150 -3.52 -10.02 -10.45
N VAL A 151 -3.14 -10.70 -11.52
CA VAL A 151 -3.08 -10.20 -12.89
C VAL A 151 -4.02 -11.03 -13.76
N GLY A 152 -4.90 -10.33 -14.49
CA GLY A 152 -5.82 -10.94 -15.45
C GLY A 152 -6.92 -11.77 -14.80
N ASP A 153 -7.74 -12.38 -15.65
CA ASP A 153 -8.75 -13.34 -15.23
C ASP A 153 -8.07 -14.66 -14.89
N VAL A 154 -7.46 -14.73 -13.70
CA VAL A 154 -7.14 -16.04 -13.13
C VAL A 154 -8.46 -16.76 -12.98
N ASN A 155 -8.69 -17.75 -13.84
CA ASN A 155 -9.82 -18.67 -13.75
C ASN A 155 -10.00 -19.01 -12.27
N LYS A 156 -11.14 -18.65 -11.70
CA LYS A 156 -11.50 -18.78 -10.28
C LYS A 156 -11.66 -20.26 -9.87
N SER A 157 -10.78 -21.13 -10.35
CA SER A 157 -10.67 -22.55 -10.01
C SER A 157 -9.74 -22.78 -8.83
N ILE A 158 -9.50 -21.76 -7.99
CA ILE A 158 -9.16 -22.02 -6.59
C ILE A 158 -10.43 -22.63 -6.02
N GLY A 159 -10.47 -23.96 -6.08
CA GLY A 159 -11.60 -24.77 -5.67
C GLY A 159 -11.98 -24.50 -4.21
N GLN A 160 -12.95 -25.24 -3.72
CA GLN A 160 -13.46 -25.20 -2.35
C GLN A 160 -12.41 -25.48 -1.24
N SER A 161 -11.11 -25.47 -1.55
CA SER A 161 -9.98 -25.68 -0.65
C SER A 161 -9.78 -24.50 0.31
N GLY A 162 -9.54 -24.78 1.59
CA GLY A 162 -9.20 -23.77 2.59
C GLY A 162 -7.87 -23.06 2.32
N PRO A 163 -7.65 -21.84 2.87
CA PRO A 163 -6.39 -21.11 2.80
C PRO A 163 -5.20 -21.94 3.25
N GLU A 164 -5.37 -22.78 4.27
CA GLU A 164 -4.35 -23.65 4.81
C GLU A 164 -3.87 -24.72 3.83
N VAL A 165 -4.66 -25.01 2.80
CA VAL A 165 -4.32 -25.95 1.73
C VAL A 165 -3.70 -25.23 0.55
N TYR A 166 -4.35 -24.17 0.05
CA TYR A 166 -3.90 -23.55 -1.20
C TYR A 166 -2.66 -22.67 -0.99
N LEU A 167 -2.51 -21.98 0.16
CA LEU A 167 -1.33 -21.13 0.43
C LEU A 167 -0.04 -21.94 0.45
N LYS A 168 -0.09 -23.21 0.87
CA LYS A 168 1.06 -24.14 0.83
C LYS A 168 1.53 -24.48 -0.58
N ARG A 169 0.67 -24.28 -1.59
CA ARG A 169 0.99 -24.52 -3.00
C ARG A 169 1.61 -23.30 -3.68
N ILE A 170 1.51 -22.13 -3.05
CA ILE A 170 2.08 -20.89 -3.59
C ILE A 170 3.56 -20.84 -3.23
N GLU A 171 4.39 -20.47 -4.21
CA GLU A 171 5.83 -20.38 -4.01
C GLU A 171 6.18 -19.35 -2.91
N PRO A 172 7.13 -19.65 -2.01
CA PRO A 172 7.49 -18.74 -0.92
C PRO A 172 7.88 -17.32 -1.35
N ARG A 173 8.50 -17.18 -2.54
CA ARG A 173 8.86 -15.86 -3.09
C ARG A 173 7.63 -15.02 -3.44
N VAL A 174 6.54 -15.64 -3.90
CA VAL A 174 5.29 -14.95 -4.23
C VAL A 174 4.63 -14.47 -2.94
N LEU A 175 4.54 -15.34 -1.93
CA LEU A 175 4.04 -14.98 -0.60
C LEU A 175 4.83 -13.80 -0.01
N LYS A 176 6.16 -13.86 -0.06
CA LYS A 176 7.03 -12.79 0.43
C LYS A 176 6.81 -11.47 -0.31
N SER A 177 6.64 -11.51 -1.64
CA SER A 177 6.38 -10.33 -2.48
C SER A 177 5.06 -9.63 -2.16
N GLN A 178 4.08 -10.38 -1.65
CA GLN A 178 2.75 -9.92 -1.24
C GLN A 178 2.66 -9.60 0.26
N CYS A 179 3.80 -9.61 0.97
CA CYS A 179 3.91 -9.45 2.42
C CYS A 179 3.04 -10.44 3.22
N ILE A 180 2.89 -11.67 2.73
CA ILE A 180 2.13 -12.72 3.43
C ILE A 180 3.04 -13.41 4.46
N PRO A 181 2.58 -13.58 5.73
CA PRO A 181 3.33 -14.32 6.74
C PRO A 181 3.69 -15.74 6.28
N ALA A 182 4.94 -16.15 6.48
CA ALA A 182 5.41 -17.49 6.14
C ALA A 182 4.99 -18.56 7.16
N ASP A 183 4.54 -18.14 8.35
CA ASP A 183 4.04 -19.04 9.37
C ASP A 183 2.71 -19.66 8.94
N GLN A 184 2.78 -20.94 8.58
CA GLN A 184 1.63 -21.71 8.08
C GLN A 184 0.56 -21.93 9.15
N SER A 185 0.89 -21.79 10.44
CA SER A 185 -0.10 -21.92 11.53
C SER A 185 -1.12 -20.78 11.53
N LEU A 186 -0.85 -19.69 10.79
CA LEU A 186 -1.73 -18.54 10.63
C LEU A 186 -2.66 -18.67 9.42
N TRP A 187 -2.50 -19.69 8.58
CA TRP A 187 -3.18 -19.78 7.28
C TRP A 187 -4.60 -20.35 7.34
N ALA A 188 -5.24 -20.35 8.50
CA ALA A 188 -6.58 -20.87 8.70
C ALA A 188 -7.57 -19.74 9.04
N ILE A 189 -8.85 -19.93 8.71
CA ILE A 189 -9.91 -18.92 8.92
C ILE A 189 -10.09 -18.56 10.40
N ASP A 190 -9.95 -19.53 11.29
CA ASP A 190 -10.01 -19.35 12.75
C ASP A 190 -8.79 -18.61 13.32
N ARG A 191 -7.75 -18.41 12.50
CA ARG A 191 -6.53 -17.63 12.83
C ARG A 191 -6.45 -16.30 12.08
N ALA A 192 -7.57 -15.85 11.49
CA ALA A 192 -7.60 -14.67 10.63
C ALA A 192 -7.07 -13.39 11.31
N ASP A 193 -7.43 -13.15 12.58
CA ASP A 193 -6.96 -11.97 13.32
C ASP A 193 -5.44 -11.97 13.51
N ASP A 194 -4.87 -13.12 13.90
CA ASP A 194 -3.43 -13.31 14.05
C ASP A 194 -2.71 -13.17 12.71
N PHE A 195 -3.30 -13.72 11.63
CA PHE A 195 -2.78 -13.57 10.27
C PHE A 195 -2.73 -12.10 9.85
N TRP A 196 -3.82 -11.35 10.05
CA TRP A 196 -3.87 -9.94 9.70
C TRP A 196 -2.92 -9.12 10.57
N GLU A 197 -2.79 -9.42 11.86
CA GLU A 197 -1.81 -8.75 12.71
C GLU A 197 -0.38 -8.96 12.21
N ALA A 198 0.02 -10.21 11.96
CA ALA A 198 1.34 -10.53 11.43
C ALA A 198 1.59 -9.86 10.07
N ARG A 199 0.60 -9.89 9.18
CA ARG A 199 0.69 -9.27 7.85
C ARG A 199 0.82 -7.76 7.93
N ARG A 200 0.05 -7.08 8.79
CA ARG A 200 0.13 -5.62 8.98
C ARG A 200 1.53 -5.17 9.41
N ARG A 201 2.20 -5.93 10.27
CA ARG A 201 3.60 -5.68 10.64
C ARG A 201 4.55 -5.77 9.43
N LEU A 202 4.42 -6.84 8.63
CA LEU A 202 5.23 -7.01 7.42
C LEU A 202 5.01 -5.90 6.38
N LEU A 203 3.77 -5.42 6.24
CA LEU A 203 3.42 -4.32 5.34
C LEU A 203 4.04 -3.00 5.81
N ALA A 204 3.91 -2.67 7.10
CA ALA A 204 4.53 -1.48 7.68
C ALA A 204 6.05 -1.49 7.53
N ASP A 205 6.71 -2.62 7.82
CA ASP A 205 8.15 -2.78 7.67
C ASP A 205 8.59 -2.55 6.21
N SER A 206 7.89 -3.17 5.26
CA SER A 206 8.19 -3.03 3.83
C SER A 206 7.99 -1.60 3.33
N PHE A 207 6.91 -0.95 3.76
CA PHE A 207 6.65 0.44 3.41
C PHE A 207 7.73 1.37 3.98
N ASN A 208 8.13 1.16 5.23
CA ASN A 208 9.19 1.93 5.88
C ASN A 208 10.58 1.70 5.25
N GLU A 209 10.85 0.49 4.77
CA GLU A 209 12.02 0.21 3.96
C GLU A 209 12.01 1.00 2.65
N PHE A 210 10.88 1.03 1.93
CA PHE A 210 10.72 1.86 0.73
C PHE A 210 10.99 3.35 1.01
N LEU A 211 10.45 3.89 2.11
CA LEU A 211 10.66 5.29 2.49
C LEU A 211 12.14 5.58 2.77
N ARG A 212 12.83 4.72 3.51
CA ARG A 212 14.27 4.89 3.81
C ARG A 212 15.12 4.89 2.55
N HIS A 213 14.82 4.02 1.58
CA HIS A 213 15.54 3.99 0.29
C HIS A 213 15.22 5.19 -0.60
N SER A 214 14.01 5.73 -0.50
CA SER A 214 13.52 6.80 -1.37
C SER A 214 13.83 8.20 -0.82
N LEU A 215 14.03 8.32 0.49
CA LEU A 215 14.32 9.57 1.19
C LEU A 215 15.55 9.43 2.13
N PRO A 216 16.72 8.99 1.63
CA PRO A 216 17.86 8.59 2.48
C PRO A 216 18.44 9.73 3.35
N GLN A 217 18.22 10.99 2.96
CA GLN A 217 18.72 12.17 3.68
C GLN A 217 17.64 12.84 4.55
N ARG A 218 16.42 12.29 4.63
CA ARG A 218 15.31 12.87 5.39
C ARG A 218 15.11 12.14 6.70
N ARG A 219 14.86 12.89 7.78
CA ARG A 219 14.42 12.32 9.07
C ARG A 219 12.95 11.94 8.99
N LEU A 220 12.63 10.65 9.18
CA LEU A 220 11.25 10.14 9.08
C LEU A 220 10.57 9.97 10.44
N GLY A 221 11.31 9.70 11.51
CA GLY A 221 10.76 9.60 12.86
C GLY A 221 10.36 10.95 13.45
N SER A 222 9.61 10.91 14.56
CA SER A 222 9.44 12.07 15.44
C SER A 222 10.81 12.46 16.01
N GLY A 223 11.20 13.73 15.83
CA GLY A 223 12.40 14.27 16.44
C GLY A 223 12.29 14.36 17.96
#